data_AF-A0AAU3Y0R1-F1
#
_entry.id   AF-A0AAU3Y0R1-F1
#
_cell.length_a   1.000
_cell.length_b   1.000
_cell.length_c   1.000
_cell.angle_alpha   90.00
_cell.angle_beta   90.00
_cell.angle_gamma   90.00
#
_symmetry.space_group_name_H-M   'P 1'
#
loop_
_entity.id
_entity.type
_entity.pdbx_description
1 polymer ?
#
loop_
_entity_poly.entity_id
_entity_poly.type
_entity_poly.pdbx_seq_one_letter_code
_entity_poly.pdbx_strand_id
1 'polypeptide(L)'
;MRSARSARPGPDEQDHHSVGELVGQATEQLSQLVRQEITLAKEELAEKGRRAGRGGGLLGAAGAVAYVGFMTLAAAGVGALSLVLDVWAAALIVMGVLFVIAAVLAAVGRAQLRRATPPRPELALDSVKADMDEIKGRARR
;
A
#
# COMPACT_ATOMS: atom_id res chain seq x y z
N MET A 1 16.31 47.42 75.44
CA MET A 1 17.20 46.24 75.37
C MET A 1 16.72 45.37 74.21
N ARG A 2 17.48 45.37 73.11
CA ARG A 2 18.27 44.23 72.58
C ARG A 2 17.40 43.01 72.20
N SER A 3 17.23 42.80 70.89
CA SER A 3 17.71 41.63 70.12
C SER A 3 16.78 40.42 70.23
N ALA A 4 16.36 39.73 69.16
CA ALA A 4 17.22 39.30 68.06
C ALA A 4 16.46 39.07 66.75
N ARG A 5 17.25 39.20 65.69
CA ARG A 5 16.99 38.95 64.28
C ARG A 5 17.48 37.52 63.99
N SER A 6 16.68 36.66 63.37
CA SER A 6 17.11 35.45 62.62
C SER A 6 15.87 34.61 62.29
N ALA A 7 15.60 34.12 61.08
CA ALA A 7 16.46 33.92 59.93
C ALA A 7 15.65 34.14 58.64
N ARG A 8 16.30 34.74 57.63
CA ARG A 8 15.80 34.69 56.26
C ARG A 8 16.15 33.30 55.70
N PRO A 9 15.25 32.63 54.95
CA PRO A 9 15.65 31.47 54.16
C PRO A 9 16.74 31.92 53.18
N GLY A 10 17.83 31.15 53.11
CA GLY A 10 18.93 31.42 52.19
C GLY A 10 18.49 31.25 50.74
N PRO A 11 19.01 32.05 49.80
CA PRO A 11 18.72 31.90 48.37
C PRO A 11 19.59 30.78 47.76
N ASP A 12 19.33 29.52 48.13
CA ASP A 12 20.04 28.35 47.56
C ASP A 12 19.06 27.24 47.13
N GLU A 13 17.86 27.59 46.65
CA GLU A 13 17.12 26.75 45.69
C GLU A 13 17.47 27.19 44.27
N GLN A 14 18.77 27.26 43.97
CA GLN A 14 19.20 27.31 42.58
C GLN A 14 19.09 25.89 42.04
N ASP A 15 18.09 25.69 41.17
CA ASP A 15 17.87 24.56 40.27
C ASP A 15 19.10 24.30 39.38
N HIS A 16 20.18 23.76 39.96
CA HIS A 16 21.27 23.17 39.20
C HIS A 16 20.90 21.72 38.91
N HIS A 17 19.98 21.53 37.97
CA HIS A 17 19.74 20.21 37.39
C HIS A 17 21.08 19.61 36.98
N SER A 18 21.44 18.50 37.60
CA SER A 18 22.69 17.80 37.29
C SER A 18 22.65 17.34 35.84
N VAL A 19 23.78 17.39 35.14
CA VAL A 19 23.92 16.91 33.74
C VAL A 19 23.39 15.46 33.60
N GLY A 20 23.52 14.64 34.65
CA GLY A 20 22.97 13.29 34.69
C GLY A 20 21.43 13.24 34.69
N GLU A 21 20.77 14.21 35.30
CA GLU A 21 19.30 14.33 35.34
C GLU A 21 18.73 14.77 33.99
N LEU A 22 19.41 15.70 33.31
CA LEU A 22 19.05 16.15 31.96
C LEU A 22 19.20 15.04 30.92
N VAL A 23 20.27 14.25 31.00
CA VAL A 23 20.48 13.07 30.13
C VAL A 23 19.41 12.00 30.39
N GLY A 24 19.04 11.79 31.66
CA GLY A 24 17.94 10.91 32.03
C GLY A 24 16.60 11.35 31.44
N GLN A 25 16.26 12.64 31.57
CA GLN A 25 15.04 13.22 31.00
C GLN A 25 15.01 13.16 29.47
N ALA A 26 16.12 13.49 28.79
CA ALA A 26 16.20 13.41 27.33
C ALA A 26 16.04 11.97 26.81
N THR A 27 16.61 10.99 27.52
CA THR A 27 16.48 9.56 27.17
C THR A 27 15.04 9.07 27.39
N GLU A 28 14.39 9.52 28.45
CA GLU A 28 12.98 9.24 28.72
C GLU A 28 12.07 9.86 27.65
N GLN A 29 12.30 11.13 27.29
CA GLN A 29 11.55 11.80 26.22
C GLN A 29 11.72 11.12 24.87
N LEU A 30 12.95 10.71 24.51
CA LEU A 30 13.20 9.97 23.28
C LEU A 30 12.48 8.60 23.31
N SER A 31 12.52 7.91 24.44
CA SER A 31 11.81 6.63 24.62
C SER A 31 10.29 6.80 24.47
N GLN A 32 9.74 7.88 25.00
CA GLN A 32 8.33 8.23 24.84
C GLN A 32 7.98 8.57 23.39
N LEU A 33 8.81 9.36 22.71
CA LEU A 33 8.61 9.71 21.31
C LEU A 33 8.62 8.48 20.40
N VAL A 34 9.59 7.57 20.58
CA VAL A 34 9.66 6.32 19.79
C VAL A 34 8.40 5.47 20.01
N ARG A 35 7.92 5.37 21.26
CA ARG A 35 6.66 4.65 21.56
C ARG A 35 5.45 5.30 20.91
N GLN A 36 5.39 6.63 20.88
CA GLN A 36 4.32 7.39 20.23
C GLN A 36 4.35 7.15 18.71
N GLU A 37 5.52 7.22 18.08
CA GLU A 37 5.67 7.02 16.64
C GLU A 37 5.26 5.60 16.23
N ILE A 38 5.62 4.60 17.04
CA ILE A 38 5.17 3.21 16.83
C ILE A 38 3.64 3.11 16.96
N THR A 39 3.05 3.82 17.92
CA THR A 39 1.59 3.81 18.13
C THR A 39 0.89 4.47 16.94
N LEU A 40 1.37 5.63 16.51
CA LEU A 40 0.87 6.33 15.33
C LEU A 40 0.98 5.48 14.07
N ALA A 41 2.15 4.87 13.83
CA ALA A 41 2.36 3.99 12.69
C ALA A 41 1.42 2.77 12.71
N LYS A 42 1.16 2.19 13.89
CA LYS A 42 0.17 1.10 14.03
C LYS A 42 -1.24 1.57 13.69
N GLU A 43 -1.64 2.75 14.14
CA GLU A 43 -2.94 3.33 13.83
C GLU A 43 -3.09 3.61 12.33
N GLU A 44 -2.09 4.22 11.71
CA GLU A 44 -2.09 4.51 10.28
C GLU A 44 -2.12 3.22 9.44
N LEU A 45 -1.35 2.20 9.83
CA LEU A 45 -1.39 0.89 9.18
C LEU A 45 -2.74 0.20 9.36
N ALA A 46 -3.34 0.26 10.54
CA ALA A 46 -4.67 -0.28 10.78
C ALA A 46 -5.73 0.43 9.95
N GLU A 47 -5.64 1.76 9.82
CA GLU A 47 -6.57 2.53 9.02
C GLU A 47 -6.40 2.26 7.53
N LYS A 48 -5.16 2.27 7.02
CA LYS A 48 -4.84 1.86 5.65
C LYS A 48 -5.33 0.45 5.36
N GLY A 49 -5.10 -0.48 6.28
CA GLY A 49 -5.58 -1.86 6.20
C GLY A 49 -7.10 -1.97 6.15
N ARG A 50 -7.82 -1.20 6.98
CA ARG A 50 -9.29 -1.14 6.95
C ARG A 50 -9.83 -0.56 5.65
N ARG A 51 -9.24 0.54 5.16
CA ARG A 51 -9.64 1.16 3.88
C ARG A 51 -9.37 0.23 2.71
N ALA A 52 -8.18 -0.38 2.66
CA ALA A 52 -7.81 -1.37 1.65
C ALA A 52 -8.70 -2.61 1.73
N GLY A 53 -8.98 -3.12 2.93
CA GLY A 53 -9.85 -4.27 3.16
C GLY A 53 -11.30 -4.01 2.74
N ARG A 54 -11.85 -2.83 3.07
CA ARG A 54 -13.20 -2.45 2.64
C ARG A 54 -13.28 -2.27 1.13
N GLY A 55 -12.30 -1.60 0.52
CA GLY A 55 -12.20 -1.43 -0.92
C GLY A 55 -12.06 -2.76 -1.65
N GLY A 56 -11.15 -3.62 -1.20
CA GLY A 56 -10.94 -4.95 -1.73
C GLY A 56 -12.17 -5.85 -1.57
N GLY A 57 -12.84 -5.79 -0.40
CA GLY A 57 -14.08 -6.51 -0.14
C GLY A 57 -15.23 -6.07 -1.07
N LEU A 58 -15.41 -4.77 -1.25
CA LEU A 58 -16.43 -4.23 -2.17
C LEU A 58 -16.13 -4.59 -3.63
N LEU A 59 -14.87 -4.50 -4.07
CA LEU A 59 -14.48 -4.92 -5.43
C LEU A 59 -14.67 -6.42 -5.63
N GLY A 60 -14.33 -7.24 -4.62
CA GLY A 60 -14.59 -8.68 -4.65
C GLY A 60 -16.09 -9.00 -4.76
N ALA A 61 -16.92 -8.34 -3.95
CA ALA A 61 -18.38 -8.50 -4.00
C ALA A 61 -18.96 -8.05 -5.34
N ALA A 62 -18.52 -6.89 -5.86
CA ALA A 62 -18.92 -6.40 -7.18
C ALA A 62 -18.52 -7.38 -8.29
N GLY A 63 -17.32 -7.95 -8.22
CA GLY A 63 -16.86 -9.00 -9.15
C GLY A 63 -17.72 -10.26 -9.08
N ALA A 64 -18.09 -10.71 -7.88
CA ALA A 64 -18.96 -11.87 -7.71
C ALA A 64 -20.37 -11.63 -8.29
N VAL A 65 -20.97 -10.47 -8.02
CA VAL A 65 -22.28 -10.10 -8.59
C VAL A 65 -22.18 -9.97 -10.12
N ALA A 66 -21.14 -9.32 -10.63
CA ALA A 66 -20.91 -9.20 -12.08
C ALA A 66 -20.75 -10.57 -12.75
N TYR A 67 -20.06 -11.52 -12.10
CA TYR A 67 -19.91 -12.88 -12.62
C TYR A 67 -21.25 -13.60 -12.75
N VAL A 68 -22.09 -13.56 -11.70
CA VAL A 68 -23.44 -14.13 -11.76
C VAL A 68 -24.29 -13.43 -12.82
N GLY A 69 -24.25 -12.10 -12.87
CA GLY A 69 -24.97 -11.31 -13.87
C GLY A 69 -24.55 -11.65 -15.30
N PHE A 70 -23.25 -11.87 -15.54
CA PHE A 70 -22.72 -12.27 -16.83
C PHE A 70 -23.21 -13.67 -17.25
N MET A 71 -23.25 -14.64 -16.32
CA MET A 71 -23.82 -15.97 -16.59
C MET A 71 -25.31 -15.91 -16.91
N THR A 72 -26.06 -15.10 -16.17
CA THR A 72 -27.48 -14.86 -16.44
C THR A 72 -27.68 -14.19 -17.79
N LEU A 73 -26.83 -13.23 -18.17
CA LEU A 73 -26.89 -12.57 -19.48
C LEU A 73 -26.58 -13.55 -20.61
N ALA A 74 -25.59 -14.43 -20.44
CA ALA A 74 -25.29 -15.49 -21.39
C ALA A 74 -26.49 -16.42 -21.58
N ALA A 75 -27.10 -16.89 -20.48
CA ALA A 75 -28.30 -17.72 -20.52
C ALA A 75 -29.48 -17.00 -21.18
N ALA A 76 -29.68 -15.71 -20.91
CA ALA A 76 -30.70 -14.89 -21.57
C ALA A 76 -30.44 -14.77 -23.07
N GLY A 77 -29.19 -14.59 -23.50
CA GLY A 77 -28.81 -14.59 -24.91
C GLY A 77 -29.12 -15.92 -25.60
N VAL A 78 -28.82 -17.05 -24.94
CA VAL A 78 -29.19 -18.37 -25.44
C VAL A 78 -30.70 -18.50 -25.55
N GLY A 79 -31.45 -18.11 -24.51
CA GLY A 79 -32.91 -18.15 -24.51
C GLY A 79 -33.52 -17.29 -25.62
N ALA A 80 -32.99 -16.10 -25.86
CA ALA A 80 -33.46 -15.20 -26.92
C ALA A 80 -33.20 -15.80 -28.32
N LEU A 81 -32.00 -16.32 -28.57
CA LEU A 81 -31.69 -16.98 -29.84
C LEU A 81 -32.47 -18.29 -30.03
N SER A 82 -32.81 -18.97 -28.95
CA SER A 82 -33.62 -20.20 -28.98
C SER A 82 -35.07 -19.96 -29.43
N LEU A 83 -35.51 -18.70 -29.54
CA LEU A 83 -36.81 -18.37 -30.14
C LEU A 83 -36.86 -18.61 -31.65
N VAL A 84 -35.69 -18.63 -32.31
CA VAL A 84 -35.56 -18.75 -33.77
C VAL A 84 -34.59 -19.84 -34.21
N LEU A 85 -33.78 -20.39 -33.29
CA LEU A 85 -32.81 -21.45 -33.53
C LEU A 85 -32.99 -22.58 -32.52
N ASP A 86 -32.46 -23.76 -32.82
CA ASP A 86 -32.34 -24.82 -31.81
C ASP A 86 -31.43 -24.38 -30.65
N VAL A 87 -31.75 -24.85 -29.45
CA VAL A 87 -31.03 -24.48 -28.21
C VAL A 87 -29.53 -24.79 -28.29
N TRP A 88 -29.14 -25.88 -28.96
CA TRP A 88 -27.73 -26.27 -29.12
C TRP A 88 -26.98 -25.27 -30.01
N ALA A 89 -27.60 -24.80 -31.09
CA ALA A 89 -27.01 -23.83 -32.02
C ALA A 89 -26.92 -22.45 -31.36
N ALA A 90 -27.98 -22.02 -30.67
CA ALA A 90 -27.99 -20.79 -29.87
C ALA A 90 -26.86 -20.78 -28.82
N ALA A 91 -26.69 -21.88 -28.08
CA ALA A 91 -25.63 -22.02 -27.09
C ALA A 91 -24.22 -21.91 -27.70
N LEU A 92 -23.98 -22.55 -28.85
CA LEU A 92 -22.68 -22.47 -29.54
C LEU A 92 -22.37 -21.06 -30.04
N ILE A 93 -23.37 -20.33 -30.55
CA ILE A 93 -23.19 -18.95 -31.01
C ILE A 93 -22.83 -18.04 -29.84
N VAL A 94 -23.60 -18.09 -28.75
CA VAL A 94 -23.31 -17.28 -27.55
C VAL A 94 -21.93 -17.62 -26.99
N MET A 95 -21.60 -18.91 -26.88
CA MET A 95 -20.28 -19.36 -26.45
C MET A 95 -19.16 -18.80 -27.33
N GLY A 96 -19.32 -18.83 -28.65
CA GLY A 96 -18.36 -18.26 -29.60
C GLY A 96 -18.14 -16.76 -29.38
N VAL A 97 -19.23 -15.99 -29.22
CA VAL A 97 -19.15 -14.55 -28.92
C VAL A 97 -18.42 -14.30 -27.60
N LEU A 98 -18.73 -15.06 -26.55
CA LEU A 98 -18.06 -14.92 -25.26
C LEU A 98 -16.56 -15.25 -25.33
N PHE A 99 -16.16 -16.25 -26.12
CA PHE A 99 -14.75 -16.56 -26.34
C PHE A 99 -14.01 -15.44 -27.08
N VAL A 100 -14.65 -14.82 -28.07
CA VAL A 100 -14.06 -13.66 -28.76
C VAL A 100 -13.85 -12.51 -27.78
N ILE A 101 -14.84 -12.19 -26.94
CA ILE A 101 -14.72 -11.17 -25.91
C ILE A 101 -13.58 -11.52 -24.94
N ALA A 102 -13.52 -12.76 -24.46
CA ALA A 102 -12.46 -13.23 -23.56
C ALA A 102 -11.06 -13.10 -24.19
N ALA A 103 -10.91 -13.46 -25.47
CA ALA A 103 -9.64 -13.34 -26.19
C ALA A 103 -9.19 -11.87 -26.30
N VAL A 104 -10.12 -10.95 -26.61
CA VAL A 104 -9.84 -9.51 -26.66
C VAL A 104 -9.43 -8.98 -25.28
N LEU A 105 -10.18 -9.30 -24.23
CA LEU A 105 -9.86 -8.88 -22.86
C LEU A 105 -8.50 -9.43 -22.42
N ALA A 106 -8.19 -10.69 -22.73
CA ALA A 106 -6.89 -11.30 -22.42
C ALA A 106 -5.75 -10.60 -23.18
N ALA A 107 -5.94 -10.27 -24.45
CA ALA A 107 -4.95 -9.55 -25.25
C ALA A 107 -4.70 -8.13 -24.71
N VAL A 108 -5.76 -7.38 -24.41
CA VAL A 108 -5.66 -6.03 -23.82
C VAL A 108 -5.02 -6.08 -22.44
N GLY A 109 -5.46 -7.01 -21.57
CA GLY A 109 -4.88 -7.20 -20.25
C GLY A 109 -3.39 -7.52 -20.32
N ARG A 110 -2.98 -8.43 -21.22
CA ARG A 110 -1.58 -8.74 -21.46
C ARG A 110 -0.80 -7.53 -21.96
N ALA A 111 -1.37 -6.71 -22.85
CA ALA A 111 -0.73 -5.50 -23.33
C ALA A 111 -0.53 -4.46 -22.20
N GLN A 112 -1.52 -4.29 -21.33
CA GLN A 112 -1.44 -3.39 -20.18
C GLN A 112 -0.40 -3.86 -19.16
N LEU A 113 -0.37 -5.16 -18.82
CA LEU A 113 0.65 -5.71 -17.93
C LEU A 113 2.07 -5.52 -18.48
N ARG A 114 2.28 -5.75 -19.78
CA ARG A 114 3.58 -5.53 -20.42
C ARG A 114 4.03 -4.06 -20.39
N ARG A 115 3.09 -3.11 -20.38
CA ARG A 115 3.37 -1.68 -20.25
C ARG A 115 3.67 -1.27 -18.80
N ALA A 116 2.91 -1.80 -17.85
CA ALA A 116 3.06 -1.49 -16.42
C ALA A 116 4.29 -2.16 -15.79
N THR A 117 4.79 -3.25 -16.39
CA THR A 117 5.96 -3.98 -15.90
C THR A 117 6.85 -4.30 -17.09
N PRO A 118 7.76 -3.39 -17.50
CA PRO A 118 8.72 -3.68 -18.55
C PRO A 118 9.54 -4.92 -18.11
N PRO A 119 9.63 -5.97 -18.94
CA PRO A 119 10.30 -7.22 -18.57
C PRO A 119 11.82 -7.06 -18.31
N ARG A 120 12.37 -5.88 -18.60
CA ARG A 120 13.70 -5.46 -18.19
C ARG A 120 13.56 -4.12 -17.49
N PRO A 121 14.05 -3.95 -16.25
CA PRO A 121 14.12 -2.65 -15.62
C PRO A 121 15.26 -1.87 -16.30
N GLU A 122 15.01 -1.32 -17.48
CA GLU A 122 16.01 -0.61 -18.30
C GLU A 122 16.69 0.50 -17.48
N LEU A 123 15.90 1.24 -16.69
CA LEU A 123 16.40 2.28 -15.79
C LEU A 123 17.31 1.74 -14.67
N ALA A 124 17.02 0.55 -14.12
CA ALA A 124 17.84 -0.05 -13.06
C ALA A 124 19.09 -0.75 -13.63
N LEU A 125 19.01 -1.25 -14.86
CA LEU A 125 20.15 -1.86 -15.55
C LEU A 125 21.12 -0.79 -16.05
N ASP A 126 20.62 0.36 -16.48
CA ASP A 126 21.44 1.48 -16.91
C ASP A 126 22.14 2.17 -15.73
N SER A 127 21.48 2.30 -14.57
CA SER A 127 22.14 2.77 -13.35
C SER A 127 23.25 1.83 -12.89
N VAL A 128 23.02 0.50 -12.91
CA VAL A 128 24.04 -0.49 -12.54
C VAL A 128 25.22 -0.51 -13.54
N LYS A 129 24.97 -0.32 -14.84
CA LYS A 129 26.04 -0.20 -15.84
C LYS A 129 26.87 1.05 -15.63
N ALA A 130 26.23 2.19 -15.36
CA ALA A 130 26.92 3.45 -15.06
C ALA A 130 27.82 3.31 -13.81
N ASP A 131 27.30 2.69 -12.75
CA ASP A 131 28.06 2.42 -11.53
C ASP A 131 29.26 1.49 -11.80
N MET A 132 29.09 0.46 -12.65
CA MET A 132 30.18 -0.44 -13.05
C MET A 132 31.26 0.25 -13.88
N ASP A 133 30.88 1.13 -14.80
CA ASP A 133 31.82 1.90 -15.61
C ASP A 133 32.63 2.90 -14.78
N GLU A 134 31.99 3.51 -13.77
CA GLU A 134 32.68 4.38 -12.82
C GLU A 134 33.68 3.62 -11.94
N ILE A 135 33.32 2.43 -11.45
CA ILE A 135 34.22 1.56 -10.68
C ILE A 135 35.40 1.09 -11.56
N LYS A 136 35.16 0.71 -12.82
CA LYS A 136 36.22 0.33 -13.77
C LYS A 136 37.15 1.49 -14.12
N GLY A 137 36.62 2.71 -14.19
CA GLY A 137 37.39 3.94 -14.43
C GLY A 137 38.31 4.29 -13.27
N ARG A 138 37.88 4.04 -12.02
CA ARG A 138 38.71 4.26 -10.82
C ARG A 138 39.80 3.20 -10.62
N ALA A 139 39.57 1.96 -11.05
CA ALA A 139 40.54 0.87 -10.91
C ALA A 139 41.69 0.92 -11.95
N ARG A 140 41.61 1.79 -12.95
CA ARG A 140 42.57 1.89 -14.05
C ARG A 140 43.47 3.14 -13.97
N ARG A 141 43.42 3.88 -12.86
CA ARG A 141 44.33 4.98 -12.52
C ARG A 141 45.30 4.57 -11.42
#